data_AF-A0A933ML11-F1
#
_entry.id   AF-A0A933ML11-F1
#
_cell.length_a   1.000
_cell.length_b   1.000
_cell.length_c   1.000
_cell.angle_alpha   90.00
_cell.angle_beta   90.00
_cell.angle_gamma   90.00
#
_symmetry.space_group_name_H-M   'P 1'
#
loop_
_entity.id
_entity.type
_entity.pdbx_description
1 polymer ?
#
loop_
_entity_poly.entity_id
_entity_poly.type
_entity_poly.pdbx_seq_one_letter_code
_entity_poly.pdbx_strand_id
1 'polypeptide(L)'
;MFGFTPDEKKAVIFLTAAFVAGTAILVYKKSHPGFAPGLKSVIAGLPTPRDSGAAQSLSADTLGSEEVLSNQSQKYFPAQRVNINRASQQALEKLPNIGPAMARRIVDYRAAQGGFKKADELRKVRGIGPKRLSQLIEHVTVGP
;
A
#
# COMPACT_ATOMS: atom_id res chain seq x y z
N MET A 1 -48.93 2.82 -13.65
CA MET A 1 -48.68 3.89 -12.67
C MET A 1 -48.64 3.25 -11.29
N PHE A 2 -47.49 2.71 -10.87
CA PHE A 2 -47.37 1.94 -9.62
C PHE A 2 -47.33 2.89 -8.42
N GLY A 3 -48.42 2.91 -7.65
CA GLY A 3 -48.62 3.76 -6.48
C GLY A 3 -47.90 3.24 -5.25
N PHE A 4 -46.57 3.37 -5.20
CA PHE A 4 -45.78 3.09 -4.00
C PHE A 4 -45.76 4.29 -3.06
N THR A 5 -45.96 4.06 -1.77
CA THR A 5 -45.85 5.10 -0.73
C THR A 5 -44.39 5.59 -0.60
N PRO A 6 -44.15 6.83 -0.11
CA PRO A 6 -42.78 7.36 0.00
C PRO A 6 -41.83 6.50 0.84
N ASP A 7 -42.35 5.84 1.88
CA ASP A 7 -41.55 4.97 2.75
C ASP A 7 -41.26 3.62 2.09
N GLU A 8 -42.17 3.10 1.27
CA GLU A 8 -41.97 1.88 0.48
C GLU A 8 -40.95 2.09 -0.65
N LYS A 9 -40.92 3.27 -1.26
CA LYS A 9 -39.88 3.64 -2.24
C LYS A 9 -38.48 3.61 -1.62
N LYS A 10 -38.33 4.09 -0.38
CA LYS A 10 -37.05 4.00 0.35
C LYS A 10 -36.69 2.54 0.57
N ALA A 11 -37.62 1.71 1.03
CA ALA A 11 -37.40 0.29 1.25
C ALA A 11 -36.97 -0.45 -0.04
N VAL A 12 -37.60 -0.15 -1.18
CA VAL A 12 -37.25 -0.73 -2.50
C VAL A 12 -35.85 -0.28 -2.96
N ILE A 13 -35.47 0.98 -2.72
CA ILE A 13 -34.12 1.46 -3.03
C ILE A 13 -33.07 0.78 -2.14
N PHE A 14 -33.35 0.62 -0.85
CA PHE A 14 -32.45 -0.11 0.07
C PHE A 14 -32.31 -1.59 -0.32
N LEU A 15 -33.41 -2.26 -0.68
CA LEU A 15 -33.42 -3.68 -1.08
C LEU A 15 -32.64 -3.90 -2.38
N THR A 16 -32.83 -3.03 -3.37
CA THR A 16 -32.12 -3.13 -4.65
C THR A 16 -30.63 -2.83 -4.50
N ALA A 17 -30.26 -1.82 -3.71
CA ALA A 17 -28.86 -1.53 -3.39
C ALA A 17 -28.17 -2.69 -2.63
N ALA A 18 -28.87 -3.33 -1.68
CA ALA A 18 -28.36 -4.49 -0.97
C ALA A 18 -28.17 -5.71 -1.89
N PHE A 19 -29.09 -5.92 -2.85
CA PHE A 19 -28.97 -6.99 -3.83
C PHE A 19 -27.76 -6.79 -4.76
N VAL A 20 -27.56 -5.57 -5.27
CA VAL A 20 -26.38 -5.22 -6.10
C VAL A 20 -25.07 -5.37 -5.32
N ALA A 21 -25.05 -4.98 -4.04
CA ALA A 21 -23.89 -5.20 -3.17
C ALA A 21 -23.61 -6.69 -2.94
N GLY A 22 -24.65 -7.50 -2.74
CA GLY A 22 -24.53 -8.95 -2.56
C GLY A 22 -23.98 -9.66 -3.81
N THR A 23 -24.47 -9.31 -4.99
CA THR A 23 -23.96 -9.88 -6.25
C THR A 23 -22.50 -9.49 -6.51
N ALA A 24 -22.11 -8.25 -6.19
CA ALA A 24 -20.72 -7.80 -6.31
C ALA A 24 -19.74 -8.62 -5.44
N ILE A 25 -20.13 -8.98 -4.21
CA ILE A 25 -19.30 -9.82 -3.30
C ILE A 25 -19.10 -11.23 -3.88
N LEU A 26 -20.15 -11.83 -4.44
CA LEU A 26 -20.07 -13.17 -5.02
C LEU A 26 -19.24 -13.19 -6.32
N VAL A 27 -19.36 -12.17 -7.16
CA VAL A 27 -18.52 -12.00 -8.36
C VAL A 27 -17.06 -11.76 -7.97
N TYR A 28 -16.80 -11.01 -6.90
CA TYR A 28 -15.46 -10.78 -6.38
C TYR A 28 -14.75 -12.09 -5.98
N LYS A 29 -15.46 -13.10 -5.44
CA LYS A 29 -14.88 -14.42 -5.12
C LYS A 29 -14.54 -15.26 -6.37
N LYS A 30 -15.29 -15.08 -7.46
CA LYS A 30 -15.12 -15.88 -8.71
C LYS A 30 -14.16 -15.23 -9.72
N SER A 31 -14.04 -13.90 -9.72
CA SER A 31 -13.24 -13.14 -10.69
C SER A 31 -11.83 -12.75 -10.20
N HIS A 32 -11.35 -13.34 -9.10
CA HIS A 32 -9.96 -13.22 -8.65
C HIS A 32 -9.24 -14.58 -8.53
N PRO A 33 -9.01 -15.33 -9.63
CA PRO A 33 -8.04 -16.43 -9.64
C PRO A 33 -6.62 -15.84 -9.64
N GLY A 34 -6.17 -15.31 -8.49
CA GLY A 34 -4.87 -14.63 -8.43
C GLY A 34 -4.60 -13.79 -7.18
N PHE A 35 -5.24 -14.11 -6.05
CA PHE A 35 -5.06 -13.36 -4.79
C PHE A 35 -3.69 -13.59 -4.10
N ALA A 36 -2.74 -14.27 -4.77
CA ALA A 36 -1.35 -14.39 -4.29
C ALA A 36 -0.35 -14.49 -5.45
N PRO A 37 0.15 -13.37 -6.01
CA PRO A 37 1.34 -13.41 -6.84
C PRO A 37 2.58 -13.60 -5.95
N GLY A 38 3.22 -14.77 -6.06
CA GLY A 38 4.63 -14.94 -5.70
C GLY A 38 4.96 -15.61 -4.36
N LEU A 39 4.73 -16.92 -4.25
CA LEU A 39 5.48 -17.79 -3.31
C LEU A 39 5.98 -19.06 -4.02
N LYS A 40 6.45 -18.95 -5.27
CA LYS A 40 7.01 -20.11 -6.01
C LYS A 40 8.33 -19.86 -6.75
N SER A 41 8.99 -18.71 -6.61
CA SER A 41 10.25 -18.44 -7.34
C SER A 41 11.49 -18.16 -6.48
N VAL A 42 11.40 -18.13 -5.14
CA VAL A 42 12.56 -17.84 -4.26
C VAL A 42 13.40 -19.09 -3.90
N ILE A 43 13.09 -20.27 -4.45
CA ILE A 43 13.91 -21.49 -4.22
C ILE A 43 14.78 -21.85 -5.45
N ALA A 44 14.73 -21.06 -6.53
CA ALA A 44 15.51 -21.31 -7.76
C ALA A 44 16.81 -20.50 -7.88
N GLY A 45 17.21 -19.76 -6.84
CA GLY A 45 18.34 -18.83 -6.90
C GLY A 45 19.24 -18.86 -5.67
N LEU A 46 19.46 -20.04 -5.07
CA LEU A 46 20.49 -20.18 -4.04
C LEU A 46 21.86 -20.04 -4.72
N PRO A 47 22.67 -19.00 -4.42
CA PRO A 47 24.04 -18.94 -4.91
C PRO A 47 24.80 -20.10 -4.26
N THR A 48 25.19 -21.09 -5.06
CA THR A 48 26.18 -22.07 -4.64
C THR A 48 27.49 -21.34 -4.36
N PRO A 49 28.12 -21.53 -3.20
CA PRO A 49 29.41 -20.92 -2.91
C PRO A 49 30.46 -21.40 -3.91
N ARG A 50 30.98 -20.45 -4.68
CA ARG A 50 32.43 -20.23 -4.87
C ARG A 50 33.25 -21.49 -5.19
N ASP A 51 33.43 -21.76 -6.48
CA ASP A 51 34.66 -22.40 -6.97
C ASP A 51 35.15 -21.72 -8.27
N SER A 52 36.23 -20.95 -8.08
CA SER A 52 37.48 -21.02 -8.83
C SER A 52 37.45 -21.07 -10.36
N GLY A 53 37.90 -19.99 -11.01
CA GLY A 53 38.52 -20.06 -12.34
C GLY A 53 38.44 -18.78 -13.19
N ALA A 54 39.60 -18.16 -13.43
CA ALA A 54 39.97 -17.34 -14.60
C ALA A 54 39.29 -15.95 -14.77
N ALA A 55 40.09 -14.86 -14.68
CA ALA A 55 40.54 -14.03 -15.82
C ALA A 55 39.54 -12.89 -16.17
N GLN A 56 39.86 -11.62 -16.46
CA GLN A 56 41.06 -10.87 -16.82
C GLN A 56 40.68 -9.37 -16.90
N SER A 57 41.69 -8.48 -16.82
CA SER A 57 41.84 -7.12 -17.43
C SER A 57 40.76 -6.03 -17.19
N LEU A 58 41.05 -4.89 -16.54
CA LEU A 58 41.92 -3.74 -16.90
C LEU A 58 41.31 -2.78 -17.96
N SER A 59 41.36 -1.48 -17.62
CA SER A 59 41.17 -0.24 -18.44
C SER A 59 39.72 0.08 -18.87
N ALA A 60 39.23 1.31 -18.99
CA ALA A 60 39.78 2.67 -18.98
C ALA A 60 38.63 3.63 -18.59
N ASP A 61 38.91 4.70 -17.84
CA ASP A 61 38.84 6.08 -18.33
C ASP A 61 37.43 6.56 -18.78
N THR A 62 36.77 7.38 -17.95
CA THR A 62 36.02 8.55 -18.42
C THR A 62 35.85 9.51 -17.24
N LEU A 63 36.71 10.53 -17.24
CA LEU A 63 36.55 11.78 -16.49
C LEU A 63 35.50 12.64 -17.21
N GLY A 64 34.49 13.11 -16.47
CA GLY A 64 33.48 14.07 -16.91
C GLY A 64 32.80 14.71 -15.70
N SER A 65 33.29 15.88 -15.32
CA SER A 65 32.87 16.80 -14.25
C SER A 65 31.39 17.19 -14.35
N GLU A 66 30.62 17.11 -13.24
CA GLU A 66 30.17 18.24 -12.38
C GLU A 66 29.40 19.32 -13.16
N GLU A 67 28.08 19.52 -13.04
CA GLU A 67 27.21 20.01 -11.96
C GLU A 67 25.76 19.62 -12.36
N VAL A 68 24.78 19.32 -11.50
CA VAL A 68 24.14 20.28 -10.60
C VAL A 68 23.60 19.57 -9.36
N LEU A 69 23.98 20.12 -8.21
CA LEU A 69 23.55 19.77 -6.87
C LEU A 69 22.07 20.12 -6.62
N SER A 70 21.54 19.56 -5.52
CA SER A 70 20.27 19.86 -4.84
C SER A 70 19.04 19.13 -5.41
N ASN A 71 18.56 18.04 -4.79
CA ASN A 71 18.02 18.07 -3.44
C ASN A 71 18.17 16.70 -2.75
N GLN A 72 19.38 16.42 -2.25
CA GLN A 72 19.61 15.44 -1.19
C GLN A 72 19.20 16.01 0.17
N SER A 73 17.93 16.42 0.31
CA SER A 73 17.38 16.73 1.63
C SER A 73 16.92 15.43 2.29
N GLN A 74 17.91 14.81 2.95
CA GLN A 74 17.76 14.09 4.21
C GLN A 74 17.34 12.62 4.13
N LYS A 75 18.35 11.77 3.88
CA LYS A 75 18.50 10.50 4.62
C LYS A 75 18.78 10.81 6.09
N TYR A 76 17.76 11.21 6.82
CA TYR A 76 17.69 10.99 8.26
C TYR A 76 17.06 9.62 8.45
N PHE A 77 17.83 8.64 8.93
CA PHE A 77 17.28 7.38 9.45
C PHE A 77 17.22 7.42 10.99
N PRO A 78 16.25 8.13 11.60
CA PRO A 78 15.90 7.86 12.98
C PRO A 78 14.93 6.67 12.99
N ALA A 79 15.36 5.57 13.60
CA ALA A 79 14.52 4.48 14.12
C ALA A 79 13.30 4.08 13.26
N GLN A 80 13.51 3.24 12.23
CA GLN A 80 12.52 2.33 11.61
C GLN A 80 11.05 2.80 11.49
N ARG A 81 10.80 4.08 11.19
CA ARG A 81 9.45 4.60 10.92
C ARG A 81 9.04 4.31 9.48
N VAL A 82 7.80 3.87 9.28
CA VAL A 82 7.24 3.54 7.98
C VAL A 82 6.69 4.81 7.32
N ASN A 83 7.19 5.16 6.14
CA ASN A 83 6.68 6.29 5.38
C ASN A 83 5.33 5.94 4.74
N ILE A 84 4.22 6.54 5.18
CA ILE A 84 2.86 6.16 4.74
C ILE A 84 2.65 6.44 3.24
N ASN A 85 3.26 7.50 2.71
CA ASN A 85 3.11 7.89 1.30
C ASN A 85 3.83 6.89 0.38
N ARG A 86 5.01 6.41 0.79
CA ARG A 86 5.88 5.54 -0.02
C ARG A 86 5.86 4.07 0.35
N ALA A 87 5.29 3.70 1.49
CA ALA A 87 5.29 2.32 1.96
C ALA A 87 4.54 1.39 1.01
N SER A 88 5.06 0.18 0.84
CA SER A 88 4.30 -0.91 0.23
C SER A 88 3.19 -1.36 1.17
N GLN A 89 2.18 -2.05 0.63
CA GLN A 89 1.11 -2.63 1.44
C GLN A 89 1.67 -3.51 2.57
N GLN A 90 2.64 -4.37 2.24
CA GLN A 90 3.33 -5.25 3.19
C GLN A 90 4.07 -4.47 4.29
N ALA A 91 4.62 -3.30 3.98
CA ALA A 91 5.27 -2.46 4.99
C ALA A 91 4.26 -1.80 5.93
N LEU A 92 3.07 -1.43 5.43
CA LEU A 92 1.97 -0.93 6.27
C LEU A 92 1.40 -2.03 7.17
N GLU A 93 1.37 -3.29 6.69
CA GLU A 93 0.93 -4.45 7.48
C GLU A 93 1.83 -4.76 8.68
N LYS A 94 3.08 -4.28 8.68
CA LYS A 94 3.99 -4.40 9.83
C LYS A 94 3.63 -3.43 10.97
N LEU A 95 2.72 -2.48 10.74
CA LEU A 95 2.27 -1.54 11.76
C LEU A 95 1.29 -2.21 12.73
N PRO A 96 1.31 -1.84 14.02
CA PRO A 96 0.39 -2.40 14.99
C PRO A 96 -1.05 -2.10 14.58
N ASN A 97 -1.92 -3.11 14.68
CA ASN A 97 -3.34 -3.01 14.34
C ASN A 97 -3.67 -2.67 12.87
N ILE A 98 -2.70 -2.83 11.95
CA ILE A 98 -2.90 -2.72 10.50
C ILE A 98 -2.79 -4.09 9.87
N GLY A 99 -3.92 -4.65 9.46
CA GLY A 99 -3.98 -5.87 8.65
C GLY A 99 -4.03 -5.58 7.14
N PRO A 100 -4.02 -6.63 6.29
CA PRO A 100 -3.97 -6.50 4.82
C PRO A 100 -5.13 -5.69 4.25
N ALA A 101 -6.33 -5.86 4.80
CA ALA A 101 -7.51 -5.08 4.39
C ALA A 101 -7.36 -3.59 4.70
N MET A 102 -6.68 -3.23 5.78
CA MET A 102 -6.48 -1.83 6.17
C MET A 102 -5.33 -1.21 5.37
N ALA A 103 -4.22 -1.93 5.22
CA ALA A 103 -3.10 -1.51 4.39
C ALA A 103 -3.55 -1.20 2.96
N ARG A 104 -4.39 -2.06 2.36
CA ARG A 104 -4.98 -1.80 1.05
C ARG A 104 -5.79 -0.50 1.01
N ARG A 105 -6.64 -0.23 2.01
CA ARG A 105 -7.40 1.03 2.06
C ARG A 105 -6.52 2.27 2.17
N ILE A 106 -5.39 2.17 2.88
CA ILE A 106 -4.41 3.27 2.97
C ILE A 106 -3.79 3.52 1.59
N VAL A 107 -3.45 2.45 0.85
CA VAL A 107 -2.94 2.52 -0.52
C VAL A 107 -3.99 3.10 -1.48
N ASP A 108 -5.24 2.67 -1.38
CA ASP A 108 -6.34 3.17 -2.20
C ASP A 108 -6.61 4.66 -1.89
N TYR A 109 -6.58 5.04 -0.61
CA TYR A 109 -6.78 6.42 -0.18
C TYR A 109 -5.69 7.35 -0.74
N ARG A 110 -4.40 6.98 -0.66
CA ARG A 110 -3.34 7.81 -1.25
C ARG A 110 -3.47 7.93 -2.77
N ALA A 111 -3.94 6.88 -3.46
CA ALA A 111 -4.14 6.91 -4.90
C ALA A 111 -5.29 7.86 -5.28
N ALA A 112 -6.35 7.89 -4.47
CA ALA A 112 -7.52 8.75 -4.71
C ALA A 112 -7.30 10.21 -4.27
N GLN A 113 -6.51 10.46 -3.23
CA GLN A 113 -6.35 11.78 -2.60
C GLN A 113 -4.99 12.45 -2.88
N GLY A 114 -4.08 11.75 -3.56
CA GLY A 114 -2.73 12.26 -3.85
C GLY A 114 -1.75 12.17 -2.67
N GLY A 115 -2.00 11.28 -1.71
CA GLY A 115 -1.14 11.07 -0.53
C GLY A 115 -1.68 11.69 0.76
N PHE A 116 -0.87 11.56 1.81
CA PHE A 116 -1.11 12.11 3.14
C PHE A 116 -0.16 13.29 3.39
N LYS A 117 -0.69 14.40 3.88
CA LYS A 117 0.07 15.59 4.28
C LYS A 117 0.60 15.49 5.71
N LYS A 118 -0.13 14.77 6.57
CA LYS A 118 0.19 14.56 8.00
C LYS A 118 -0.22 13.17 8.43
N ALA A 119 0.43 12.62 9.46
CA ALA A 119 0.09 11.30 9.99
C ALA A 119 -1.36 11.23 10.50
N ASP A 120 -1.90 12.33 11.03
CA ASP A 120 -3.30 12.45 11.46
C ASP A 120 -4.34 12.18 10.36
N GLU A 121 -3.98 12.41 9.09
CA GLU A 121 -4.89 12.19 7.98
C GLU A 121 -5.23 10.71 7.76
N LEU A 122 -4.49 9.78 8.38
CA LEU A 122 -4.86 8.38 8.45
C LEU A 122 -6.27 8.17 9.04
N ARG A 123 -6.78 9.08 9.90
CA ARG A 123 -8.16 9.01 10.41
C ARG A 123 -9.24 9.15 9.34
N LYS A 124 -8.89 9.73 8.18
CA LYS A 124 -9.81 9.84 7.03
C LYS A 124 -10.02 8.47 6.36
N VAL A 125 -9.14 7.50 6.61
CA VAL A 125 -9.28 6.12 6.12
C VAL A 125 -10.30 5.36 6.97
N ARG A 126 -11.30 4.76 6.30
CA ARG A 126 -12.38 4.03 6.97
C ARG A 126 -11.84 2.88 7.84
N GLY A 127 -12.08 2.99 9.14
CA GLY A 127 -11.70 2.00 10.16
C GLY A 127 -10.47 2.35 10.99
N ILE A 128 -9.83 3.50 10.73
CA ILE A 128 -8.79 4.07 11.60
C ILE A 128 -9.46 5.03 12.59
N GLY A 129 -9.67 4.55 13.82
CA GLY A 129 -10.16 5.35 14.93
C GLY A 129 -9.05 6.05 15.71
N PRO A 130 -9.39 6.95 16.66
CA PRO A 130 -8.40 7.70 17.44
C PRO A 130 -7.44 6.79 18.20
N LYS A 131 -7.95 5.72 18.82
CA LYS A 131 -7.14 4.73 19.55
C LYS A 131 -6.06 4.08 18.67
N ARG A 132 -6.40 3.75 17.42
CA ARG A 132 -5.44 3.15 16.47
C ARG A 132 -4.46 4.20 15.98
N LEU A 133 -4.95 5.41 15.65
CA LEU A 133 -4.08 6.49 15.21
C LEU A 133 -2.96 6.76 16.23
N SER A 134 -3.29 6.89 17.52
CA SER A 134 -2.31 7.16 18.57
C SER A 134 -1.17 6.13 18.62
N GLN A 135 -1.45 4.88 18.30
CA GLN A 135 -0.41 3.83 18.21
C GLN A 135 0.36 3.90 16.89
N LEU A 136 -0.29 4.32 15.79
CA LEU A 136 0.37 4.43 14.50
C LEU A 136 1.31 5.63 14.42
N ILE A 137 0.95 6.79 14.97
CA ILE A 137 1.71 8.04 14.84
C ILE A 137 3.17 7.93 15.32
N GLU A 138 3.45 7.01 16.25
CA GLU A 138 4.81 6.76 16.76
C GLU A 138 5.69 5.96 15.78
N HIS A 139 5.05 5.12 14.94
CA HIS A 139 5.71 4.19 14.01
C HIS A 139 5.67 4.66 12.56
N VAL A 140 4.98 5.75 12.26
CA VAL A 140 4.80 6.25 10.90
C VAL A 140 5.46 7.60 10.71
N THR A 141 5.84 7.87 9.48
CA THR A 141 6.31 9.18 9.05
C THR A 141 5.61 9.60 7.76
N VAL A 142 5.56 10.91 7.53
CA VAL A 142 5.09 11.48 6.28
C VAL A 142 6.31 12.08 5.60
N GLY A 143 6.78 11.42 4.54
CA GLY A 143 7.81 11.98 3.67
C GLY A 143 7.19 12.79 2.53
N PRO A 144 7.99 13.65 1.88
CA PRO A 144 7.57 14.40 0.71
C PRO A 144 7.15 13.50 -0.45
#